data_AF-A0A1F5LXC0-F1
#
_entry.id   AF-A0A1F5LXC0-F1
#
_cell.length_a   1.000
_cell.length_b   1.000
_cell.length_c   1.000
_cell.angle_alpha   90.00
_cell.angle_beta   90.00
_cell.angle_gamma   90.00
#
_symmetry.space_group_name_H-M   'P 1'
#
loop_
_entity.id
_entity.type
_entity.pdbx_description
1 polymer ?
#
loop_
_entity_poly.entity_id
_entity_poly.type
_entity_poly.pdbx_seq_one_letter_code
_entity_poly.pdbx_strand_id
1 'polypeptide(L)'
;MSTAKAEIDGVLIAEATAWETVEGNVYFPPSSIKDKSLFLASDTTTYCPWKGEAEYYTVKIGDKSIKDAAWYYAKPYEKAENIKDHVAFYKSKVNVTVE
;
A
#
# COMPACT_ATOMS: atom_id res chain seq x y z
N MET A 1 10.32 16.34 10.88
CA MET A 1 9.10 16.09 10.09
C MET A 1 8.81 14.62 10.23
N SER A 2 7.56 14.24 10.46
CA SER A 2 7.23 12.82 10.61
C SER A 2 7.39 12.09 9.28
N THR A 3 7.71 10.80 9.33
CA THR A 3 7.96 9.94 8.19
C THR A 3 7.24 8.61 8.39
N ALA A 4 6.50 8.17 7.37
CA ALA A 4 5.95 6.83 7.30
C ALA A 4 6.89 5.91 6.52
N LYS A 5 7.05 4.67 6.98
CA LYS A 5 7.87 3.64 6.33
C LYS A 5 7.10 2.33 6.23
N ALA A 6 7.32 1.60 5.14
CA ALA A 6 6.90 0.22 4.98
C ALA A 6 8.13 -0.64 4.67
N GLU A 7 8.30 -1.74 5.41
CA GLU A 7 9.49 -2.59 5.34
C GLU A 7 9.11 -4.08 5.41
N ILE A 8 9.84 -4.91 4.67
CA ILE A 8 9.75 -6.38 4.72
C ILE A 8 11.16 -6.92 4.93
N ASP A 9 11.41 -7.63 6.03
CA ASP A 9 12.70 -8.25 6.33
C ASP A 9 13.92 -7.30 6.18
N GLY A 10 13.79 -6.03 6.60
CA GLY A 10 14.86 -5.03 6.46
C GLY A 10 14.91 -4.31 5.10
N VAL A 11 14.07 -4.68 4.14
CA VAL A 11 13.98 -4.03 2.82
C VAL A 11 12.89 -2.97 2.84
N LEU A 12 13.32 -1.70 2.74
CA LEU A 12 12.43 -0.54 2.69
C LEU A 12 11.72 -0.49 1.32
N ILE A 13 10.40 -0.72 1.32
CA ILE A 13 9.59 -0.76 0.09
C ILE A 13 8.87 0.56 -0.19
N ALA A 14 8.56 1.34 0.85
CA ALA A 14 7.96 2.66 0.73
C ALA A 14 8.41 3.57 1.87
N GLU A 15 8.59 4.86 1.57
CA GLU A 15 8.88 5.88 2.57
C GLU A 15 8.33 7.23 2.13
N ALA A 16 7.53 7.86 2.98
CA ALA A 16 6.85 9.11 2.67
C ALA A 16 6.88 10.09 3.84
N THR A 17 7.08 11.37 3.54
CA THR A 17 6.89 12.48 4.49
C THR A 17 5.49 13.12 4.39
N ALA A 18 4.71 12.72 3.39
CA ALA A 18 3.31 13.04 3.22
C ALA A 18 2.55 11.76 2.84
N TRP A 19 1.53 11.40 3.63
CA TRP A 19 0.72 10.21 3.45
C TRP A 19 -0.69 10.49 3.94
N GLU A 20 -1.63 9.66 3.50
CA GLU A 20 -3.00 9.68 4.00
C GLU A 20 -3.20 8.57 5.02
N THR A 21 -4.06 8.80 6.02
CA THR A 21 -4.44 7.76 6.98
C THR A 21 -5.94 7.55 6.95
N VAL A 22 -6.37 6.33 6.61
CA VAL A 22 -7.79 5.98 6.52
C VAL A 22 -8.03 4.66 7.24
N GLU A 23 -8.95 4.66 8.21
CA GLU A 23 -9.26 3.48 9.04
C GLU A 23 -8.01 2.86 9.69
N GLY A 24 -7.08 3.71 10.14
CA GLY A 24 -5.83 3.29 10.78
C GLY A 24 -4.78 2.72 9.83
N ASN A 25 -5.04 2.67 8.52
CA ASN A 25 -4.07 2.26 7.50
C ASN A 25 -3.37 3.48 6.90
N VAL A 26 -2.06 3.34 6.70
CA VAL A 26 -1.23 4.35 6.04
C VAL A 26 -1.25 4.10 4.54
N TYR A 27 -1.60 5.14 3.79
CA TYR A 27 -1.66 5.14 2.33
C TYR A 27 -0.50 5.96 1.79
N PHE A 28 0.44 5.25 1.18
CA PHE A 28 1.66 5.78 0.60
C PHE A 28 1.38 6.28 -0.83
N PRO A 29 1.75 7.52 -1.18
CA PRO A 29 1.59 7.98 -2.56
C PRO A 29 2.44 7.14 -3.52
N PRO A 30 2.02 6.93 -4.79
CA PRO A 30 2.76 6.13 -5.77
C PRO A 30 4.23 6.55 -5.97
N SER A 31 4.54 7.81 -5.71
CA SER A 31 5.89 8.39 -5.79
C SER A 31 6.79 8.00 -4.62
N SER A 32 6.23 7.55 -3.51
CA SER A 32 6.97 7.11 -2.31
C SER A 32 7.35 5.64 -2.32
N ILE A 33 6.84 4.87 -3.29
CA ILE A 33 7.21 3.47 -3.52
C ILE A 33 8.62 3.43 -4.10
N LYS A 34 9.56 2.79 -3.39
CA LYS A 34 10.99 2.80 -3.74
C LYS A 34 11.29 1.96 -4.98
N ASP A 35 10.65 0.81 -5.10
CA ASP A 35 10.81 -0.08 -6.24
C ASP A 35 9.48 -0.74 -6.61
N LYS A 36 8.89 -0.29 -7.71
CA LYS A 36 7.62 -0.81 -8.23
C LYS A 36 7.75 -2.21 -8.84
N SER A 37 8.95 -2.63 -9.22
CA SER A 37 9.17 -3.97 -9.81
C SER A 37 8.94 -5.10 -8.80
N LEU A 38 8.95 -4.78 -7.51
CA LEU A 38 8.62 -5.69 -6.42
C LEU A 38 7.11 -5.97 -6.32
N PHE A 39 6.26 -5.18 -6.99
CA PHE A 39 4.80 -5.30 -6.92
C PHE A 39 4.28 -6.04 -8.15
N LEU A 40 3.73 -7.22 -7.93
CA LEU A 40 3.09 -8.04 -8.95
C LEU A 40 1.58 -7.93 -8.79
N ALA A 41 0.89 -7.60 -9.88
CA ALA A 41 -0.57 -7.57 -9.90
C ALA A 41 -1.14 -8.91 -9.44
N SER A 42 -2.19 -8.86 -8.63
CA SER A 42 -2.94 -10.02 -8.16
C SER A 42 -4.33 -10.00 -8.78
N ASP A 43 -4.89 -11.17 -9.06
CA ASP A 43 -6.30 -11.30 -9.46
C ASP A 43 -7.27 -11.05 -8.29
N THR A 44 -6.75 -10.86 -7.07
CA THR A 44 -7.56 -10.56 -5.90
C THR A 44 -8.07 -9.12 -5.98
N THR A 45 -9.39 -8.95 -5.90
CA THR A 45 -10.05 -7.65 -5.69
C THR A 45 -11.04 -7.75 -4.53
N THR A 46 -11.29 -6.63 -3.87
CA THR A 46 -12.36 -6.54 -2.86
C THR A 46 -13.17 -5.28 -3.05
N TYR A 47 -14.45 -5.31 -2.65
CA TYR A 47 -15.34 -4.17 -2.77
C TYR A 47 -15.63 -3.54 -1.41
N CYS A 48 -15.48 -2.22 -1.35
CA CYS A 48 -15.86 -1.40 -0.20
C CYS A 48 -17.01 -0.45 -0.61
N PRO A 49 -18.15 -0.43 0.12
CA PRO A 49 -19.32 0.38 -0.25
C PRO A 49 -19.06 1.89 -0.41
N TRP A 50 -18.03 2.43 0.24
CA TRP A 50 -17.74 3.86 0.21
C TRP A 50 -16.39 4.20 -0.42
N LYS A 51 -15.46 3.25 -0.54
CA LYS A 51 -14.16 3.47 -1.19
C LYS A 51 -14.14 3.00 -2.64
N GLY A 52 -14.99 2.06 -3.04
CA GLY A 52 -14.96 1.45 -4.37
C GLY A 52 -14.24 0.10 -4.38
N GLU A 53 -13.68 -0.26 -5.53
CA GLU A 53 -12.96 -1.52 -5.74
C GLU A 53 -11.47 -1.38 -5.39
N ALA A 54 -11.01 -2.25 -4.49
CA ALA A 54 -9.61 -2.38 -4.13
C ALA A 54 -8.96 -3.46 -4.99
N GLU A 55 -7.81 -3.13 -5.56
CA GLU A 55 -6.94 -4.05 -6.28
C GLU A 55 -5.73 -4.39 -5.41
N TYR A 56 -5.23 -5.62 -5.50
CA TYR A 56 -4.16 -6.12 -4.64
C TYR A 56 -2.87 -6.37 -5.42
N TYR A 57 -1.75 -6.17 -4.72
CA TYR A 57 -0.43 -6.57 -5.16
C TYR A 57 0.14 -7.68 -4.28
N THR A 58 0.73 -8.66 -4.94
CA THR A 58 1.70 -9.56 -4.32
C THR A 58 3.06 -8.86 -4.32
N VAL A 59 3.71 -8.79 -3.16
CA VAL A 59 5.03 -8.16 -3.04
C VAL A 59 6.11 -9.22 -3.05
N LYS A 60 7.02 -9.14 -4.02
CA LYS A 60 8.14 -10.07 -4.19
C LYS A 60 9.44 -9.41 -3.76
N ILE A 61 10.10 -9.97 -2.75
CA ILE A 61 11.39 -9.51 -2.22
C ILE A 61 12.38 -10.68 -2.29
N GLY A 62 13.35 -10.59 -3.20
CA GLY A 62 14.26 -11.70 -3.49
C GLY A 62 13.48 -12.95 -3.90
N ASP A 63 13.67 -14.05 -3.17
CA ASP A 63 12.98 -15.32 -3.39
C ASP A 63 11.62 -15.42 -2.69
N LYS A 64 11.27 -14.46 -1.82
CA LYS A 64 10.00 -14.45 -1.10
C LYS A 64 8.93 -13.75 -1.92
N SER A 65 7.74 -14.34 -1.93
CA SER A 65 6.55 -13.75 -2.53
C SER A 65 5.45 -13.69 -1.47
N ILE A 66 5.04 -12.48 -1.11
CA ILE A 66 4.01 -12.24 -0.11
C ILE A 66 2.71 -11.91 -0.84
N LYS A 67 1.85 -12.91 -0.98
CA LYS A 67 0.57 -12.77 -1.69
C LYS A 67 -0.32 -11.73 -1.02
N ASP A 68 -0.92 -10.86 -1.84
CA ASP A 68 -1.90 -9.84 -1.43
C ASP A 68 -1.38 -9.06 -0.20
N ALA A 69 -0.15 -8.56 -0.28
CA ALA A 69 0.52 -7.86 0.81
C ALA A 69 0.18 -6.37 0.83
N ALA A 70 -0.11 -5.82 -0.35
CA ALA A 70 -0.48 -4.44 -0.54
C ALA A 70 -1.79 -4.33 -1.33
N TRP A 71 -2.48 -3.22 -1.19
CA TRP A 71 -3.67 -2.89 -1.99
C TRP A 71 -3.71 -1.40 -2.32
N TYR A 72 -4.50 -1.07 -3.32
CA TYR A 72 -4.73 0.31 -3.75
C TYR A 72 -6.13 0.43 -4.37
N TYR A 73 -6.58 1.68 -4.54
CA TYR A 73 -7.85 1.98 -5.22
C TYR A 73 -7.55 2.79 -6.47
N ALA A 74 -7.67 2.18 -7.66
CA ALA A 74 -7.48 2.88 -8.94
C ALA A 74 -8.63 3.84 -9.27
N LYS A 75 -9.84 3.45 -8.87
CA LYS A 75 -11.09 4.19 -9.13
C LYS A 75 -11.90 4.33 -7.84
N PRO A 76 -11.38 5.06 -6.84
CA PRO A 76 -12.13 5.25 -5.61
C PRO A 76 -13.36 6.12 -5.85
N TYR A 77 -14.35 6.00 -4.97
CA TYR A 77 -15.47 6.95 -4.94
C TYR A 77 -15.05 8.30 -4.35
N GLU A 78 -15.86 9.33 -4.57
CA GLU A 78 -15.62 10.74 -4.19
C GLU A 78 -15.09 10.91 -2.76
N LYS A 79 -15.67 10.15 -1.80
CA LYS A 79 -15.27 10.21 -0.38
C LYS A 79 -13.88 9.66 -0.08
N ALA A 80 -13.25 8.96 -1.02
CA ALA A 80 -11.94 8.34 -0.89
C ALA A 80 -10.99 8.77 -2.01
N GLU A 81 -11.28 9.87 -2.73
CA GLU A 81 -10.41 10.35 -3.81
C GLU A 81 -9.02 10.75 -3.33
N ASN A 82 -8.88 11.17 -2.08
CA ASN A 82 -7.59 11.51 -1.46
C ASN A 82 -6.61 10.31 -1.41
N ILE A 83 -7.11 9.06 -1.48
CA ILE A 83 -6.27 7.85 -1.50
C ILE A 83 -6.19 7.20 -2.88
N LYS A 84 -6.60 7.90 -3.94
CA LYS A 84 -6.52 7.38 -5.31
C LYS A 84 -5.08 7.00 -5.66
N ASP A 85 -4.91 5.78 -6.17
CA ASP A 85 -3.63 5.16 -6.53
C ASP A 85 -2.63 5.02 -5.36
N HIS A 86 -2.98 5.46 -4.15
CA HIS A 86 -2.14 5.28 -2.98
C HIS A 86 -2.13 3.82 -2.55
N VAL A 87 -0.96 3.36 -2.14
CA VAL A 87 -0.73 1.97 -1.76
C VAL A 87 -0.73 1.85 -0.25
N ALA A 88 -1.53 0.94 0.28
CA ALA A 88 -1.51 0.55 1.69
C ALA A 88 -1.03 -0.91 1.82
N PHE A 89 -0.53 -1.26 3.00
CA PHE A 89 0.06 -2.56 3.28
C PHE A 89 -0.61 -3.24 4.48
N TYR A 90 -0.71 -4.57 4.43
CA TYR A 90 -1.21 -5.34 5.56
C TYR A 90 -0.17 -5.37 6.67
N LYS A 91 -0.49 -4.76 7.81
CA LYS A 91 0.41 -4.70 8.98
C LYS A 91 0.78 -6.08 9.55
N SER A 92 0.02 -7.12 9.24
CA SER A 92 0.34 -8.51 9.59
C SER A 92 1.39 -9.17 8.68
N LYS A 93 1.70 -8.55 7.53
CA LYS A 93 2.63 -9.06 6.52
C LYS A 93 3.81 -8.12 6.26
N VAL A 94 3.61 -6.83 6.51
CA VAL A 94 4.58 -5.74 6.24
C VAL A 94 4.68 -4.89 7.51
N ASN A 95 5.91 -4.57 7.91
CA ASN A 95 6.14 -3.66 9.02
C ASN A 95 5.86 -2.22 8.56
N VAL A 96 4.82 -1.58 9.10
CA VAL A 96 4.45 -0.21 8.77
C VAL A 96 4.58 0.66 10.02
N THR A 97 5.48 1.64 9.97
CA THR A 97 5.75 2.56 11.08
C THR A 97 5.55 4.01 10.66
N VAL A 98 5.21 4.85 11.64
CA VAL A 98 5.13 6.31 11.51
C VAL A 98 5.94 6.89 12.66
N GLU A 99 6.98 7.64 12.32
CA GLU A 99 7.96 8.23 13.25
C GLU A 99 7.99 9.75 13.13
#